data_AF-A0A088RZK6-F1
#
_entry.id   AF-A0A088RZK6-F1
#
_cell.length_a   1.000
_cell.length_b   1.000
_cell.length_c   1.000
_cell.angle_alpha   90.00
_cell.angle_beta   90.00
_cell.angle_gamma   90.00
#
_symmetry.space_group_name_H-M   'P 1'
#
loop_
_entity.id
_entity.type
_entity.pdbx_description
1 polymer ?
#
loop_
_entity_poly.entity_id
_entity_poly.type
_entity_poly.pdbx_seq_one_letter_code
_entity_poly.pdbx_strand_id
1 'polypeptide(L)'
;MSDTETYVRLFYKGASLLVPMSFVLNQHPGGAEYILQYANQDVTSAFEDMNHSTDAHALLNTFAEVEEGELKDIYNPEEYQRKIKLSHSYEERRCTTEMRRWRQRTALVTATTTLAAMAVATYVLRRSLKRS
;
A
#
# COMPACT_ATOMS: atom_id res chain seq x y z
N MET A 1 0.67 20.25 -8.49
CA MET A 1 0.87 18.84 -8.84
C MET A 1 -0.13 18.59 -9.94
N SER A 2 0.32 18.32 -11.17
CA SER A 2 -0.60 17.94 -12.24
C SER A 2 -1.15 16.57 -11.85
N ASP A 3 -2.42 16.50 -11.48
CA ASP A 3 -3.11 15.24 -11.20
C ASP A 3 -3.23 14.50 -12.53
N THR A 4 -2.20 13.74 -12.88
CA THR A 4 -2.25 12.80 -13.99
C THR A 4 -3.20 11.69 -13.55
N GLU A 5 -4.39 11.68 -14.13
CA GLU A 5 -5.35 10.63 -13.85
C GLU A 5 -4.84 9.30 -14.42
N THR A 6 -4.82 8.26 -13.58
CA THR A 6 -4.53 6.89 -14.02
C THR A 6 -5.79 6.26 -14.61
N TYR A 7 -5.65 5.47 -15.66
CA TYR A 7 -6.75 4.79 -16.34
C TYR A 7 -6.57 3.27 -16.30
N VAL A 8 -7.67 2.55 -16.14
CA VAL A 8 -7.71 1.10 -16.31
C VAL A 8 -8.14 0.80 -17.74
N ARG A 9 -7.27 0.11 -18.48
CA ARG A 9 -7.59 -0.35 -19.83
C ARG A 9 -8.39 -1.64 -19.78
N LEU A 10 -9.50 -1.68 -20.50
CA LEU A 10 -10.36 -2.85 -20.67
C LEU A 10 -10.63 -3.06 -22.16
N PHE A 11 -11.06 -4.27 -22.54
CA PHE A 11 -11.59 -4.51 -23.87
C PHE A 11 -13.05 -4.91 -23.78
N TYR A 12 -13.88 -4.35 -24.65
CA TYR A 12 -15.30 -4.66 -24.72
C TYR A 12 -15.72 -4.71 -26.18
N LYS A 13 -16.28 -5.84 -26.62
CA LYS A 13 -16.70 -6.13 -28.00
C LYS A 13 -15.61 -5.81 -29.03
N GLY A 14 -14.35 -6.00 -28.67
CA GLY A 14 -13.18 -5.73 -29.52
C GLY A 14 -12.67 -4.28 -29.50
N ALA A 15 -13.37 -3.35 -28.84
CA ALA A 15 -12.90 -1.98 -28.63
C ALA A 15 -12.07 -1.88 -27.34
N SER A 16 -11.01 -1.07 -27.34
CA SER A 16 -10.24 -0.78 -26.13
C SER A 16 -10.80 0.47 -25.44
N LEU A 17 -11.20 0.31 -24.19
CA LEU A 17 -11.78 1.36 -23.36
C LEU A 17 -10.77 1.78 -22.28
N LEU A 18 -10.71 3.08 -21.99
CA LEU A 18 -9.99 3.61 -20.83
C LEU A 18 -10.97 4.12 -19.78
N VAL A 19 -11.04 3.39 -18.67
CA VAL A 19 -11.89 3.75 -17.53
C VAL A 19 -11.05 4.53 -16.52
N PRO A 20 -11.48 5.74 -16.09
CA PRO A 20 -10.74 6.52 -15.10
C PRO A 20 -10.66 5.80 -13.75
N MET A 21 -9.49 5.79 -13.10
CA MET A 21 -9.30 5.13 -11.80
C MET A 21 -10.20 5.76 -10.70
N SER A 22 -10.52 7.05 -10.83
CA SER A 22 -11.46 7.76 -9.95
C SER A 22 -12.86 7.14 -9.97
N PHE A 23 -13.33 6.73 -11.14
CA PHE A 23 -14.59 6.01 -11.33
C PHE A 23 -14.51 4.59 -10.73
N VAL A 24 -13.43 3.87 -11.05
CA VAL A 24 -13.22 2.48 -10.58
C VAL A 24 -13.27 2.40 -9.06
N LEU A 25 -12.62 3.33 -8.36
CA LEU A 25 -12.52 3.30 -6.89
C LEU A 25 -13.77 3.77 -6.16
N ASN A 26 -14.49 4.75 -6.71
CA ASN A 26 -15.51 5.48 -5.93
C ASN A 26 -16.91 5.46 -6.52
N GLN A 27 -17.06 5.16 -7.82
CA GLN A 27 -18.34 5.30 -8.53
C GLN A 27 -18.88 3.99 -9.09
N HIS A 28 -18.04 2.97 -9.30
CA HIS A 28 -18.51 1.67 -9.78
C HIS A 28 -19.37 0.97 -8.70
N PRO A 29 -20.67 0.71 -8.95
CA PRO A 29 -21.58 0.16 -7.94
C PRO A 29 -21.19 -1.24 -7.46
N GLY A 30 -20.52 -2.02 -8.31
CA GLY A 30 -20.05 -3.35 -7.96
C GLY A 30 -18.79 -3.37 -7.09
N GLY A 31 -18.10 -2.24 -6.95
CA GLY A 31 -16.79 -2.18 -6.30
C GLY A 31 -15.62 -2.25 -7.29
N ALA A 32 -14.47 -1.74 -6.88
CA ALA A 32 -13.27 -1.60 -7.73
C ALA A 32 -12.69 -2.95 -8.16
N GLU A 33 -12.76 -3.94 -7.28
CA GLU A 33 -12.16 -5.26 -7.43
C GLU A 33 -12.65 -5.99 -8.69
N TYR A 34 -13.93 -5.82 -9.06
CA TYR A 34 -14.51 -6.48 -10.23
C TYR A 34 -14.06 -5.88 -11.57
N ILE A 35 -13.61 -4.63 -11.56
CA ILE A 35 -12.99 -4.01 -12.75
C ILE A 35 -11.49 -4.31 -12.78
N LEU A 36 -10.80 -4.13 -11.65
CA LEU A 36 -9.34 -4.25 -11.57
C LEU A 36 -8.83 -5.66 -11.89
N GLN A 37 -9.62 -6.70 -11.61
CA GLN A 37 -9.26 -8.08 -11.96
C GLN A 37 -9.17 -8.32 -13.48
N TYR A 38 -9.91 -7.54 -14.28
CA TYR A 38 -9.92 -7.61 -15.74
C TYR A 38 -9.05 -6.52 -16.38
N ALA A 39 -8.17 -5.88 -15.62
CA ALA A 39 -7.25 -4.87 -16.15
C ALA A 39 -6.41 -5.46 -17.31
N ASN A 40 -6.44 -4.80 -18.46
CA ASN A 40 -5.86 -5.21 -19.73
C ASN A 40 -6.44 -6.51 -20.33
N GLN A 41 -7.66 -6.89 -19.95
CA GLN A 41 -8.37 -8.08 -20.45
C GLN A 41 -9.72 -7.72 -21.07
N ASP A 42 -10.29 -8.68 -21.79
CA ASP A 42 -11.65 -8.57 -22.34
C ASP A 42 -12.68 -8.82 -21.24
N VAL A 43 -13.54 -7.83 -21.01
CA VAL A 43 -14.61 -7.84 -20.00
C VAL A 43 -15.98 -8.10 -20.62
N THR A 44 -16.06 -8.34 -21.95
CA THR A 44 -17.35 -8.49 -22.67
C THR A 44 -18.26 -9.52 -22.04
N SER A 45 -17.75 -10.74 -21.79
CA SER A 45 -18.57 -11.80 -21.19
C SER A 45 -19.01 -11.43 -19.77
N ALA A 46 -18.08 -10.97 -18.93
CA ALA A 46 -18.38 -10.59 -17.55
C ALA A 46 -19.38 -9.44 -17.45
N PHE A 47 -19.32 -8.48 -18.38
CA PHE A 47 -20.24 -7.35 -18.43
C PHE A 47 -21.65 -7.77 -18.85
N GLU A 48 -21.78 -8.59 -19.90
CA GLU A 48 -23.08 -9.06 -20.40
C GLU A 48 -23.73 -10.08 -19.44
N ASP A 49 -22.95 -10.97 -18.83
CA ASP A 49 -23.45 -11.99 -17.88
C ASP A 49 -24.04 -11.37 -16.60
N MET A 50 -23.52 -10.21 -16.18
CA MET A 50 -24.07 -9.45 -15.05
C MET A 50 -25.34 -8.66 -15.40
N ASN A 51 -25.74 -8.66 -16.67
CA ASN A 51 -26.99 -8.10 -17.17
C ASN A 51 -27.19 -6.63 -16.75
N HIS A 52 -26.15 -5.81 -16.98
CA HIS A 52 -26.10 -4.40 -16.66
C HIS A 52 -27.27 -3.60 -17.27
N SER A 53 -27.65 -2.49 -16.61
CA SER A 53 -28.74 -1.63 -17.08
C SER A 53 -28.38 -0.85 -18.35
N THR A 54 -29.39 -0.35 -19.06
CA THR A 54 -29.21 0.53 -20.22
C THR A 54 -28.36 1.76 -19.90
N ASP A 55 -28.48 2.31 -18.70
CA ASP A 55 -27.67 3.45 -18.23
C ASP A 55 -26.19 3.06 -18.08
N ALA A 56 -25.90 1.85 -17.61
CA ALA A 56 -24.53 1.36 -17.49
C ALA A 56 -23.89 1.16 -18.88
N HIS A 57 -24.66 0.68 -19.86
CA HIS A 57 -24.21 0.64 -21.25
C HIS A 57 -23.97 2.04 -21.82
N ALA A 58 -24.84 3.01 -21.53
CA ALA A 58 -24.65 4.39 -21.96
C ALA A 58 -23.36 4.98 -21.36
N LEU A 59 -23.11 4.74 -20.07
CA LEU A 59 -21.88 5.17 -19.40
C LEU A 59 -20.63 4.50 -19.99
N LEU A 60 -20.70 3.20 -20.28
CA LEU A 60 -19.60 2.47 -20.90
C LEU A 60 -19.19 3.10 -22.24
N ASN A 61 -20.17 3.56 -23.02
CA ASN A 61 -19.93 4.26 -24.29
C ASN A 61 -19.36 5.68 -24.12
N THR A 62 -19.42 6.27 -22.92
CA THR A 62 -18.79 7.59 -22.65
C THR A 62 -17.29 7.47 -22.37
N PHE A 63 -16.81 6.28 -22.00
CA PHE A 63 -15.37 6.07 -21.80
C PHE A 63 -14.65 6.12 -23.13
N ALA A 64 -13.49 6.80 -23.14
CA ALA A 64 -12.76 7.07 -24.37
C ALA A 64 -12.24 5.77 -25.01
N GLU A 65 -12.54 5.60 -26.29
CA GLU A 65 -11.74 4.75 -27.17
C GLU A 65 -10.37 5.40 -27.36
N VAL A 66 -9.32 4.59 -27.36
CA VAL A 66 -7.96 5.09 -27.50
C VAL A 66 -7.66 5.34 -28.97
N GLU A 67 -7.52 6.61 -29.37
CA GLU A 67 -6.75 6.93 -30.57
C GLU A 67 -5.25 6.89 -30.24
N GLU A 68 -4.46 6.29 -31.13
CA GLU A 68 -2.99 6.20 -31.01
C GLU A 68 -2.37 7.60 -30.99
N GLY A 69 -2.06 8.15 -29.81
CA GLY A 69 -1.35 9.43 -29.71
C GLY A 69 -1.32 10.11 -28.34
N GLU A 70 -2.30 9.85 -27.46
CA GLU A 70 -2.33 10.43 -26.11
C GLU A 70 -1.61 9.53 -25.10
N LEU A 71 -0.53 10.05 -24.50
CA LEU A 71 0.17 9.38 -23.40
C LEU A 71 -0.70 9.44 -22.13
N LYS A 72 -1.41 8.36 -21.84
CA LYS A 72 -2.18 8.19 -20.59
C LYS A 72 -1.46 7.23 -19.65
N ASP A 73 -1.52 7.53 -18.35
CA ASP A 73 -0.98 6.63 -17.31
C ASP A 73 -1.92 5.43 -17.17
N ILE A 74 -1.46 4.24 -17.58
CA ILE A 74 -2.29 3.02 -17.58
C ILE A 74 -1.96 2.20 -16.32
N TYR A 75 -3.01 1.82 -15.60
CA TYR A 75 -2.91 0.94 -14.45
C TYR A 75 -2.32 -0.42 -14.87
N ASN A 76 -1.14 -0.71 -14.33
CA ASN A 76 -0.50 -2.01 -14.44
C ASN A 76 -0.62 -2.77 -13.10
N PRO A 77 -1.40 -3.86 -13.02
CA PRO A 77 -1.58 -4.61 -11.79
C PRO A 77 -0.27 -5.20 -11.25
N GLU A 78 0.65 -5.64 -12.13
CA GLU A 78 1.94 -6.20 -11.71
C GLU A 78 2.85 -5.14 -11.09
N GLU A 79 2.87 -3.94 -11.69
CA GLU A 79 3.65 -2.82 -11.18
C GLU A 79 3.12 -2.37 -9.82
N TYR A 80 1.80 -2.28 -9.66
CA TYR A 80 1.16 -1.91 -8.41
C TYR A 80 1.45 -2.93 -7.30
N GLN A 81 1.31 -4.22 -7.59
CA GLN A 81 1.66 -5.28 -6.65
C GLN A 81 3.16 -5.25 -6.28
N ARG A 82 4.03 -4.95 -7.25
CA ARG A 82 5.47 -4.80 -6.99
C ARG A 82 5.74 -3.62 -6.06
N LYS A 83 5.11 -2.46 -6.29
CA LYS A 83 5.23 -1.28 -5.43
C LYS A 83 4.76 -1.56 -4.00
N ILE A 84 3.63 -2.26 -3.83
CA ILE A 84 3.13 -2.68 -2.51
C ILE A 84 4.12 -3.63 -1.82
N LYS A 85 4.61 -4.65 -2.53
CA LYS A 85 5.59 -5.60 -1.96
C LYS A 85 6.88 -4.88 -1.54
N LEU A 86 7.34 -3.94 -2.37
CA LEU A 86 8.51 -3.11 -2.07
C LEU A 86 8.28 -2.20 -0.86
N SER A 87 7.11 -1.55 -0.75
CA SER A 87 6.80 -0.68 0.39
C SER A 87 6.64 -1.47 1.68
N HIS A 88 5.96 -2.63 1.65
CA HIS A 88 5.84 -3.51 2.80
C HIS A 88 7.22 -4.03 3.25
N SER A 89 8.07 -4.44 2.30
CA SER A 89 9.46 -4.83 2.57
C SER A 89 10.30 -3.67 3.14
N TYR A 90 10.06 -2.44 2.69
CA TYR A 90 10.72 -1.26 3.23
C TYR A 90 10.30 -0.98 4.68
N GLU A 91 8.98 -0.95 4.96
CA GLU A 91 8.46 -0.72 6.30
C GLU A 91 8.85 -1.84 7.29
N GLU A 92 8.89 -3.09 6.84
CA GLU A 92 9.38 -4.20 7.67
C GLU A 92 10.86 -4.01 8.04
N ARG A 93 11.71 -3.65 7.07
CA ARG A 93 13.12 -3.33 7.34
C ARG A 93 13.26 -2.13 8.28
N ARG A 94 12.44 -1.09 8.11
CA ARG A 94 12.42 0.07 8.99
C ARG A 94 12.05 -0.33 10.42
N CYS A 95 10.92 -1.00 10.61
CA CYS A 95 10.44 -1.46 11.91
C CYS A 95 11.47 -2.37 12.61
N THR A 96 12.07 -3.32 11.89
CA THR A 96 13.09 -4.22 12.47
C THR A 96 14.35 -3.48 12.88
N THR A 97 14.82 -2.50 12.10
CA THR A 97 16.00 -1.68 12.46
C THR A 97 15.71 -0.73 13.62
N GLU A 98 14.52 -0.14 13.67
CA GLU A 98 14.06 0.69 14.79
C GLU A 98 13.94 -0.14 16.08
N MET A 99 13.36 -1.34 15.99
CA MET A 99 13.25 -2.25 17.13
C MET A 99 14.63 -2.71 17.65
N ARG A 100 15.59 -3.00 16.76
CA ARG A 100 16.98 -3.30 17.14
C ARG A 100 17.63 -2.12 17.87
N ARG A 101 17.51 -0.91 17.33
CA ARG A 101 18.05 0.32 17.95
C ARG A 101 17.39 0.59 19.30
N TRP A 102 16.08 0.43 19.40
CA TRP A 102 15.34 0.57 20.65
C TRP A 102 15.83 -0.44 21.69
N ARG A 103 15.94 -1.72 21.33
CA ARG A 103 16.47 -2.78 22.22
C ARG A 103 17.90 -2.52 22.67
N GLN A 104 18.78 -2.07 21.79
CA GLN A 104 20.15 -1.72 22.14
C GLN A 104 20.20 -0.56 23.14
N ARG A 105 19.41 0.49 22.92
CA ARG A 105 19.32 1.64 23.82
C ARG A 105 18.75 1.25 25.18
N THR A 106 17.67 0.49 25.22
CA THR A 106 17.06 0.06 26.49
C THR A 106 17.99 -0.87 27.27
N ALA A 107 18.63 -1.84 26.62
CA ALA A 107 19.62 -2.71 27.27
C ALA A 107 20.79 -1.93 27.89
N LEU A 108 21.34 -0.94 27.17
CA LEU A 108 22.42 -0.08 27.67
C LEU A 108 21.97 0.74 28.89
N VAL A 109 20.79 1.38 28.83
CA VAL A 109 20.24 2.17 29.95
C VAL A 109 19.96 1.28 31.18
N THR A 110 19.40 0.08 30.99
CA THR A 110 19.17 -0.85 32.10
C THR A 110 20.49 -1.34 32.72
N ALA A 111 21.52 -1.59 31.92
CA ALA A 111 22.82 -2.02 32.42
C ALA A 111 23.52 -0.92 33.23
N THR A 112 23.50 0.33 32.76
CA THR A 112 24.17 1.44 33.47
C THR A 112 23.48 1.78 34.80
N THR A 113 22.14 1.78 34.81
CA THR A 113 21.35 2.06 36.03
C THR A 113 21.51 0.96 37.08
N THR A 114 21.50 -0.32 36.68
CA THR A 114 21.73 -1.45 37.60
C THR A 114 23.15 -1.44 38.17
N LEU A 115 24.18 -1.18 37.35
CA LEU A 115 25.56 -1.05 37.80
C LEU A 115 25.72 0.11 38.82
N ALA A 116 25.12 1.27 38.53
CA ALA A 116 25.16 2.41 39.45
C ALA A 116 24.49 2.09 40.80
N ALA A 117 23.31 1.44 40.78
CA ALA A 117 22.62 1.03 41.99
C ALA A 117 23.45 0.03 42.83
N MET A 118 24.08 -0.95 42.18
CA MET A 118 24.99 -1.89 42.86
C MET A 118 26.21 -1.18 43.45
N ALA A 119 26.80 -0.20 42.75
CA ALA A 119 27.90 0.59 43.27
C ALA A 119 27.51 1.39 44.52
N VAL A 120 26.31 1.99 44.55
CA VAL A 120 25.79 2.69 45.72
C VAL A 120 25.55 1.71 46.88
N ALA A 121 24.91 0.57 46.61
CA ALA A 121 24.64 -0.44 47.64
C ALA A 121 25.94 -0.96 48.27
N THR A 122 26.94 -1.30 47.45
CA THR A 122 28.25 -1.76 47.93
C THR A 122 29.00 -0.66 48.70
N TYR A 123 28.91 0.60 48.28
CA TYR A 123 29.49 1.73 49.02
C TYR A 123 28.85 1.91 50.40
N VAL A 124 27.52 1.85 50.50
CA VAL A 124 26.78 1.97 51.76
C VAL A 124 27.14 0.83 52.71
N LEU A 125 27.19 -0.41 52.22
CA LEU A 125 27.61 -1.58 53.01
C LEU A 125 29.06 -1.44 53.51
N ARG A 126 29.98 -0.99 52.66
CA ARG A 126 31.37 -0.76 53.06
C ARG A 126 31.49 0.34 54.12
N ARG A 127 30.66 1.39 54.03
CA ARG A 127 30.64 2.50 54.98
C ARG A 127 30.06 2.09 56.33
N SER A 128 29.04 1.23 56.37
CA SER A 128 28.50 0.72 57.64
C SER A 128 29.49 -0.19 58.35
N LEU A 129 30.18 -1.07 57.62
CA LEU A 129 31.21 -1.95 58.19
C LEU A 129 32.41 -1.20 58.78
N LYS A 130 32.80 -0.05 58.22
CA LYS A 130 33.88 0.80 58.78
C LYS A 130 33.48 1.61 60.02
N ARG A 131 32.18 1.73 60.31
CA ARG A 131 31.65 2.51 61.45
C ARG A 131 31.38 1.64 62.70
N SER A 132 31.40 0.32 62.55
CA SER A 132 31.35 -0.66 63.64
C SER A 132 32.75 -1.03 64.10
#